data_AF-A0A2G9S9D7-F1
#
_entry.id   AF-A0A2G9S9D7-F1
#
_cell.length_a   1.000
_cell.length_b   1.000
_cell.length_c   1.000
_cell.angle_alpha   90.00
_cell.angle_beta   90.00
_cell.angle_gamma   90.00
#
_symmetry.space_group_name_H-M   'P 1'
#
loop_
_entity.id
_entity.type
_entity.pdbx_description
1 polymer ?
#
loop_
_entity_poly.entity_id
_entity_poly.type
_entity_poly.pdbx_seq_one_letter_code
_entity_poly.pdbx_strand_id
1 'polypeptide(L)'
;MWLEEQIFTPMNVLNKYLLGLGTLKQECFKVVLKAEGSNILLVGVHGPTIPCEEVSVKHLGNKQYNVTYHVKEKGDYTLVVKWGEEHIPGSPFNVTVP
;
A
#
# COMPACT_ATOMS: atom_id res chain seq x y z
N MET A 1 19.28 1.53 -7.40
CA MET A 1 19.05 2.63 -8.37
C MET A 1 17.73 2.35 -9.09
N TRP A 2 16.67 3.08 -8.73
CA TRP A 2 15.32 2.87 -9.26
C TRP A 2 15.19 3.51 -10.65
N LEU A 3 14.67 2.79 -11.64
CA LEU A 3 14.41 3.34 -12.97
C LEU A 3 13.13 4.20 -12.93
N GLU A 4 13.22 5.41 -13.49
CA GLU A 4 12.33 6.58 -13.33
C GLU A 4 10.85 6.43 -13.76
N GLU A 5 10.41 5.26 -14.21
CA GLU A 5 9.02 5.03 -14.60
C GLU A 5 8.40 3.88 -13.80
N GLN A 6 8.20 4.08 -12.49
CA GLN A 6 7.39 3.15 -11.69
C GLN A 6 5.92 3.58 -11.81
N ILE A 7 5.15 2.86 -12.62
CA ILE A 7 3.71 3.06 -12.72
C ILE A 7 3.07 2.46 -11.46
N PHE A 8 2.92 3.28 -10.42
CA PHE A 8 1.93 3.03 -9.37
C PHE A 8 0.59 3.46 -9.96
N THR A 9 -0.25 2.52 -10.38
CA THR A 9 -1.68 2.82 -10.55
C THR A 9 -2.33 2.61 -9.18
N PRO A 10 -2.59 3.68 -8.40
CA PRO A 10 -3.48 3.55 -7.26
C PRO A 10 -4.82 3.10 -7.83
N MET A 11 -5.16 1.84 -7.57
CA MET A 11 -6.38 1.17 -8.03
C MET A 11 -7.61 1.68 -7.27
N ASN A 12 -7.66 3.00 -6.96
CA ASN A 12 -8.85 3.86 -6.93
C ASN A 12 -8.61 5.17 -6.13
N VAL A 13 -8.26 6.24 -6.85
CA VAL A 13 -8.80 7.59 -6.59
C VAL A 13 -10.35 7.60 -6.76
N LEU A 14 -10.94 6.49 -7.23
CA LEU A 14 -12.37 6.29 -7.47
C LEU A 14 -13.24 6.08 -6.22
N ASN A 15 -12.69 5.73 -5.05
CA ASN A 15 -13.52 5.52 -3.84
C ASN A 15 -13.81 6.81 -3.06
N LYS A 16 -13.72 7.98 -3.71
CA LYS A 16 -14.07 9.29 -3.14
C LYS A 16 -15.57 9.44 -2.79
N TYR A 17 -16.42 8.44 -3.10
CA TYR A 17 -17.88 8.58 -3.00
C TYR A 17 -18.66 7.44 -2.31
N LEU A 18 -18.02 6.43 -1.73
CA LEU A 18 -18.77 5.39 -0.98
C LEU A 18 -18.84 5.74 0.51
N LEU A 19 -19.84 6.55 0.82
CA LEU A 19 -20.31 6.97 2.13
C LEU A 19 -20.86 5.79 2.95
N GLY A 20 -20.62 5.80 4.28
CA GLY A 20 -21.55 5.22 5.25
C GLY A 20 -20.93 4.38 6.37
N LEU A 21 -20.93 4.96 7.59
CA LEU A 21 -21.05 4.29 8.89
C LEU A 21 -20.04 3.16 9.21
N GLY A 22 -18.97 3.48 9.93
CA GLY A 22 -18.23 2.53 10.80
C GLY A 22 -17.72 1.23 10.17
N THR A 23 -17.50 1.20 8.85
CA THR A 23 -17.23 -0.05 8.13
C THR A 23 -15.73 -0.27 7.97
N LEU A 24 -15.29 -1.49 8.28
CA LEU A 24 -13.99 -2.03 7.90
C LEU A 24 -13.70 -1.73 6.43
N LYS A 25 -12.68 -0.90 6.18
CA LYS A 25 -12.28 -0.56 4.82
C LYS A 25 -11.12 -1.44 4.42
N GLN A 26 -11.38 -2.34 3.47
CA GLN A 26 -10.36 -3.14 2.79
C GLN A 26 -9.98 -2.43 1.50
N GLU A 27 -8.71 -2.08 1.35
CA GLU A 27 -8.20 -1.49 0.12
C GLU A 27 -7.04 -2.35 -0.41
N CYS A 28 -6.94 -2.45 -1.74
CA CYS A 28 -5.93 -3.24 -2.42
C CYS A 28 -5.25 -2.42 -3.50
N PHE A 29 -3.92 -2.47 -3.55
CA PHE A 29 -3.14 -1.83 -4.59
C PHE A 29 -2.07 -2.78 -5.13
N LYS A 30 -1.65 -2.53 -6.38
CA LYS A 30 -0.61 -3.30 -7.05
C LYS A 30 0.73 -2.60 -6.93
N VAL A 31 1.75 -3.36 -6.56
CA VAL A 31 3.16 -2.96 -6.62
C VAL A 31 3.83 -3.72 -7.76
N VAL A 32 4.47 -2.99 -8.67
CA VAL A 32 5.30 -3.56 -9.72
C VAL A 32 6.71 -3.08 -9.50
N LEU A 33 7.64 -3.99 -9.21
CA LEU A 33 9.05 -3.64 -8.98
C LEU A 33 9.84 -3.80 -10.27
N LYS A 34 10.55 -2.75 -10.70
CA LYS A 34 11.54 -2.82 -11.78
C LYS A 34 13.00 -2.88 -11.28
N ALA A 35 13.22 -3.12 -9.99
CA ALA A 35 14.57 -3.29 -9.46
C ALA A 35 15.17 -4.61 -9.95
N GLU A 36 16.46 -4.60 -10.28
CA GLU A 36 17.22 -5.82 -10.57
C GLU A 36 17.48 -6.65 -9.31
N GLY A 37 17.66 -7.96 -9.48
CA GLY A 37 17.88 -8.89 -8.37
C GLY A 37 16.62 -9.33 -7.61
N SER A 38 16.83 -10.05 -6.51
CA SER A 38 15.81 -10.58 -5.61
C SER A 38 16.02 -10.04 -4.20
N ASN A 39 14.94 -9.60 -3.56
CA ASN A 39 14.93 -9.09 -2.20
C ASN A 39 13.54 -9.33 -1.58
N ILE A 40 13.33 -8.86 -0.36
CA ILE A 40 12.06 -8.97 0.35
C ILE A 40 11.24 -7.70 0.13
N LEU A 41 9.97 -7.84 -0.23
CA LEU A 41 9.03 -6.72 -0.19
C LEU A 41 8.48 -6.58 1.23
N LEU A 42 8.80 -5.48 1.90
CA LEU A 42 8.27 -5.15 3.22
C LEU A 42 7.15 -4.12 3.08
N VAL A 43 6.03 -4.38 3.75
CA VAL A 43 4.88 -3.48 3.79
C VAL A 43 4.48 -3.25 5.24
N GLY A 44 4.33 -1.98 5.62
CA GLY A 44 3.81 -1.58 6.92
C GLY A 44 2.71 -0.53 6.77
N VAL A 45 1.71 -0.59 7.64
CA VAL A 45 0.63 0.41 7.71
C VAL A 45 0.61 0.98 9.12
N HIS A 46 0.89 2.27 9.24
CA HIS A 46 0.77 3.01 10.49
C HIS A 46 -0.55 3.79 10.46
N GLY A 47 -1.43 3.49 11.42
CA GLY A 47 -2.70 4.18 11.59
C GLY A 47 -2.61 5.40 12.51
N PRO A 48 -3.67 6.21 12.57
CA PRO A 48 -3.69 7.44 13.35
C PRO A 48 -3.67 7.15 14.86
N THR A 49 -4.61 6.34 15.33
CA THR A 49 -4.73 5.96 16.75
C THR A 49 -4.61 4.46 16.94
N ILE A 50 -5.35 3.68 16.14
CA ILE A 50 -5.37 2.22 16.20
C ILE A 50 -4.48 1.65 15.09
N PRO A 51 -3.64 0.62 15.37
CA PRO A 51 -2.88 -0.06 14.34
C PRO A 51 -3.78 -0.68 13.26
N CYS A 52 -3.22 -0.85 12.07
CA CYS A 52 -3.88 -1.61 11.01
C CYS A 52 -4.14 -3.04 11.46
N GLU A 53 -5.30 -3.59 11.10
CA GLU A 53 -5.70 -4.93 11.55
C GLU A 53 -4.93 -6.02 10.85
N GLU A 54 -4.81 -5.89 9.54
CA GLU A 54 -4.22 -6.89 8.68
C GLU A 54 -3.56 -6.21 7.48
N VAL A 55 -2.39 -6.74 7.11
CA VAL A 55 -1.72 -6.44 5.85
C VAL A 55 -1.38 -7.78 5.20
N SER A 56 -1.88 -7.99 3.99
CA SER A 56 -1.57 -9.17 3.18
C SER A 56 -0.85 -8.80 1.90
N VAL A 57 0.20 -9.56 1.57
CA VAL A 57 1.01 -9.37 0.38
C VAL A 57 0.99 -10.65 -0.44
N LYS A 58 0.41 -10.59 -1.64
CA LYS A 58 0.34 -11.72 -2.58
C LYS A 58 1.27 -11.46 -3.76
N HIS A 59 2.32 -12.27 -3.88
CA HIS A 59 3.19 -12.27 -5.05
C HIS A 59 2.46 -12.91 -6.25
N LEU A 60 2.42 -12.21 -7.38
CA LEU A 60 1.76 -12.62 -8.61
C LEU A 60 2.73 -13.12 -9.69
N GLY A 61 4.02 -13.23 -9.37
CA GLY A 61 5.08 -13.49 -10.34
C GLY A 61 5.53 -12.22 -11.05
N ASN A 62 6.66 -12.31 -11.76
CA ASN A 62 7.24 -11.20 -12.53
C ASN A 62 7.37 -9.90 -11.72
N LYS A 63 7.75 -10.01 -10.44
CA LYS A 63 7.92 -8.88 -9.51
C LYS A 63 6.66 -8.00 -9.36
N GLN A 64 5.49 -8.60 -9.56
CA GLN A 64 4.20 -7.98 -9.28
C GLN A 64 3.63 -8.51 -7.97
N TYR A 65 3.07 -7.61 -7.17
CA TYR A 65 2.51 -7.93 -5.86
C TYR A 65 1.17 -7.23 -5.71
N ASN A 66 0.18 -7.93 -5.17
CA ASN A 66 -1.04 -7.31 -4.65
C ASN A 66 -0.89 -7.13 -3.15
N VAL A 67 -1.02 -5.91 -2.68
CA VAL A 67 -1.00 -5.55 -1.27
C VAL A 67 -2.40 -5.16 -0.86
N THR A 68 -2.96 -5.87 0.12
CA THR A 68 -4.27 -5.56 0.71
C THR A 68 -4.08 -5.18 2.17
N TYR A 69 -4.76 -4.15 2.63
CA TYR A 69 -4.78 -3.78 4.04
C TYR A 69 -6.20 -3.50 4.54
N HIS A 70 -6.40 -3.74 5.84
CA HIS A 70 -7.68 -3.59 6.53
C HIS A 70 -7.58 -2.57 7.66
N VAL A 71 -8.44 -1.56 7.60
CA VAL A 71 -8.48 -0.47 8.59
C VAL A 71 -9.89 -0.26 9.12
N LYS A 72 -9.99 0.04 10.42
CA LYS A 72 -11.27 0.28 11.13
C LYS A 72 -11.57 1.75 11.38
N GLU A 73 -10.54 2.57 11.50
CA GLU A 73 -10.67 3.97 11.91
C GLU A 73 -10.60 4.88 10.69
N LYS A 74 -11.29 6.01 10.78
CA LYS A 74 -11.11 7.11 9.85
C LYS A 74 -9.86 7.88 10.22
N GLY A 75 -9.25 8.53 9.25
CA GLY A 75 -8.08 9.38 9.47
C GLY A 75 -6.95 9.08 8.52
N ASP A 76 -5.78 9.63 8.86
CA ASP A 76 -4.61 9.59 8.01
C ASP A 76 -3.71 8.41 8.38
N TYR A 77 -3.47 7.58 7.37
CA TYR A 77 -2.61 6.42 7.44
C TYR A 77 -1.30 6.68 6.69
N THR A 78 -0.21 6.15 7.23
CA THR A 78 1.09 6.13 6.56
C THR A 78 1.42 4.71 6.14
N LEU A 79 1.46 4.48 4.83
CA LEU A 79 1.81 3.21 4.23
C LEU A 79 3.29 3.22 3.82
N VAL A 80 4.06 2.31 4.41
CA VAL A 80 5.49 2.14 4.13
C VAL A 80 5.66 0.91 3.24
N VAL A 81 6.30 1.09 2.09
CA VAL A 81 6.69 -0.01 1.20
C VAL A 81 8.19 0.07 0.94
N LYS A 82 8.91 -1.05 1.16
CA LYS A 82 10.36 -1.17 0.98
C LYS A 82 10.71 -2.44 0.21
N TRP A 83 11.84 -2.40 -0.51
CA TRP A 83 12.48 -3.55 -1.13
C TRP A 83 13.83 -3.78 -0.48
N GLY A 84 13.93 -4.82 0.34
CA GLY A 84 14.98 -4.91 1.35
C GLY A 84 14.87 -3.74 2.32
N GLU A 85 15.98 -3.04 2.53
CA GLU A 85 16.06 -1.90 3.45
C GLU A 85 15.70 -0.55 2.82
N GLU A 86 15.56 -0.50 1.48
CA GLU A 86 15.33 0.75 0.74
C GLU A 86 13.84 1.01 0.47
N HIS A 87 13.41 2.26 0.64
CA HIS A 87 12.09 2.69 0.22
C HIS A 87 11.96 2.60 -1.31
N ILE A 88 10.81 2.09 -1.78
CA ILE A 88 10.44 2.24 -3.19
C ILE A 88 10.09 3.72 -3.46
N PRO A 89 10.16 4.19 -4.71
CA PRO A 89 9.74 5.55 -5.06
C PRO A 89 8.31 5.85 -4.59
N GLY A 90 8.13 7.01 -3.96
CA GLY A 90 6.84 7.47 -3.41
C GLY A 90 6.52 6.96 -2.00
N SER A 91 7.25 5.96 -1.48
CA SER A 91 7.13 5.51 -0.10
C SER A 91 7.89 6.46 0.84
N PRO A 92 7.32 6.84 2.00
CA PRO A 92 6.00 6.45 2.50
C PRO A 92 4.84 7.17 1.80
N PHE A 93 3.71 6.50 1.68
CA PHE A 93 2.48 7.03 1.08
C PHE A 93 1.49 7.47 2.17
N ASN A 94 0.87 8.64 2.01
CA ASN A 94 -0.22 9.11 2.86
C ASN A 94 -1.57 8.70 2.28
N VAL A 95 -2.42 8.05 3.08
CA VAL A 95 -3.76 7.61 2.69
C VAL A 95 -4.77 8.14 3.70
N THR A 96 -5.75 8.90 3.23
CA THR A 96 -6.85 9.38 4.07
C THR A 96 -8.07 8.48 3.92
N VAL A 97 -8.55 7.93 5.04
CA VAL A 97 -9.79 7.16 5.12
C VAL A 97 -10.90 8.08 5.64
N PRO A 98 -11.93 8.40 4.83
CA PRO A 98 -12.94 9.41 5.15
C PRO A 98 -14.06 8.93 6.08
#